data_AF-X0XZB6-F1
#
_entry.id   AF-X0XZB6-F1
#
_cell.length_a   1.000
_cell.length_b   1.000
_cell.length_c   1.000
_cell.angle_alpha   90.00
_cell.angle_beta   90.00
_cell.angle_gamma   90.00
#
_symmetry.space_group_name_H-M   'P 1'
#
loop_
_entity.id
_entity.type
_entity.pdbx_description
1 polymer ?
#
loop_
_entity_poly.entity_id
_entity_poly.type
_entity_poly.pdbx_seq_one_letter_code
_entity_poly.pdbx_strand_id
1 'polypeptide(L)'
;GHLYLDVIPRQILLERASRVSHWIELSNHPDPSTFRGFLPGDSLHPALGSILGLIGGDAIPLLLDSLRSFETWADTRPPEVSEPPRAVGGHETALRDVSFTRYTSAYTLWMVQRSLDAYRALSADDRRSVDRALAGTGCEALFAYRPRHRLGKQDFKLVFEASPGSS
;
A
#
# COMPACT_ATOMS: atom_id res chain seq x y z
N GLY A 1 2.71 -16.91 -2.11
CA GLY A 1 1.30 -16.75 -1.68
C GLY A 1 0.63 -18.11 -1.71
N HIS A 2 -0.32 -18.38 -0.80
CA HIS A 2 -0.94 -19.68 -0.53
C HIS A 2 -1.25 -20.52 -1.79
N LEU A 3 -1.83 -19.90 -2.82
CA LEU A 3 -2.19 -20.56 -4.09
C LEU A 3 -1.01 -21.22 -4.83
N TYR A 4 0.20 -20.65 -4.79
CA TYR A 4 1.37 -21.28 -5.45
C TYR A 4 1.90 -22.50 -4.68
N LEU A 5 1.58 -22.59 -3.39
CA LEU A 5 2.03 -23.67 -2.50
C LEU A 5 1.00 -24.80 -2.42
N ASP A 6 -0.24 -24.55 -2.85
CA ASP A 6 -1.33 -25.53 -2.86
C ASP A 6 -1.26 -26.40 -4.12
N VAL A 7 -1.51 -27.71 -3.98
CA VAL A 7 -1.32 -28.70 -5.06
C VAL A 7 -2.07 -28.35 -6.34
N ILE A 8 -3.37 -28.08 -6.24
CA ILE A 8 -4.24 -27.88 -7.41
C ILE A 8 -3.99 -26.52 -8.09
N PRO A 9 -3.98 -25.37 -7.38
CA PRO A 9 -3.71 -24.09 -8.04
C PRO A 9 -2.26 -23.96 -8.54
N ARG A 10 -1.28 -24.61 -7.89
CA ARG A 10 0.09 -24.69 -8.41
C ARG A 10 0.14 -25.37 -9.77
N GLN A 11 -0.56 -26.49 -9.95
CA GLN A 11 -0.60 -27.20 -11.24
C GLN A 11 -1.16 -26.29 -12.34
N ILE A 12 -2.26 -25.59 -12.07
CA ILE A 12 -2.86 -24.64 -13.02
C ILE A 12 -1.88 -23.51 -13.37
N LEU A 13 -1.15 -22.96 -12.38
CA LEU A 13 -0.15 -21.90 -12.61
C LEU A 13 1.04 -22.40 -13.44
N LEU A 14 1.51 -23.62 -13.21
CA LEU A 14 2.60 -24.21 -13.99
C LEU A 14 2.19 -24.47 -15.44
N GLU A 15 0.97 -24.98 -15.66
CA GLU A 15 0.45 -25.29 -16.99
C GLU A 15 0.09 -24.02 -17.80
N ARG A 16 -0.53 -23.02 -17.16
CA ARG A 16 -1.15 -21.88 -17.86
C ARG A 16 -0.37 -20.58 -17.73
N ALA A 17 0.50 -20.46 -16.74
CA ALA A 17 1.15 -19.20 -16.40
C ALA A 17 2.62 -19.41 -15.98
N SER A 18 3.37 -20.19 -16.77
CA SER A 18 4.77 -20.52 -16.48
C SER A 18 5.67 -19.31 -16.20
N ARG A 19 5.44 -18.17 -16.87
CA ARG A 19 6.15 -16.90 -16.59
C ARG A 19 5.82 -16.33 -15.21
N VAL A 20 4.57 -16.44 -14.77
CA VAL A 20 4.15 -16.02 -13.42
C VAL A 20 4.76 -16.96 -12.38
N SER A 21 4.76 -18.26 -12.63
CA SER A 21 5.41 -19.25 -11.74
C SER A 21 6.91 -18.95 -11.56
N HIS A 22 7.63 -18.68 -12.66
CA HIS A 22 9.05 -18.32 -12.60
C HIS A 22 9.27 -17.01 -11.82
N TRP A 23 8.42 -16.00 -12.04
CA TRP A 23 8.47 -14.75 -11.27
C TRP A 23 8.19 -14.97 -9.78
N ILE A 24 7.25 -15.85 -9.42
CA ILE A 24 6.94 -16.20 -8.02
C ILE A 24 8.16 -16.86 -7.36
N GLU A 25 8.84 -17.78 -8.04
CA GLU A 25 10.03 -18.46 -7.52
C GLU A 25 11.18 -17.47 -7.28
N LEU A 26 11.48 -16.62 -8.26
CA LEU A 26 12.48 -15.55 -8.13
C LEU A 26 12.15 -14.58 -6.98
N SER A 27 10.88 -14.23 -6.82
CA SER A 27 10.44 -13.25 -5.81
C SER A 27 10.40 -13.83 -4.39
N ASN A 28 10.17 -15.14 -4.23
CA ASN A 28 10.12 -15.79 -2.91
C ASN A 28 11.50 -16.19 -2.38
N HIS A 29 12.46 -16.48 -3.26
CA HIS A 29 13.84 -16.82 -2.91
C HIS A 29 14.84 -15.88 -3.57
N PRO A 30 14.76 -14.56 -3.31
CA PRO A 30 15.78 -13.66 -3.78
C PRO A 30 17.07 -14.01 -3.05
N ASP A 31 18.11 -14.45 -3.75
CA ASP A 31 19.44 -14.56 -3.18
C ASP A 31 20.02 -13.14 -3.07
N PRO A 32 20.14 -12.56 -1.86
CA PRO A 32 20.61 -11.18 -1.73
C PRO A 32 22.05 -11.02 -2.25
N SER A 33 22.82 -12.10 -2.24
CA SER A 33 24.19 -12.13 -2.76
C SER A 33 24.25 -12.04 -4.29
N THR A 34 23.12 -12.21 -4.98
CA THR A 34 22.99 -12.06 -6.44
C THR A 34 22.53 -10.67 -6.87
N PHE A 35 22.06 -9.82 -5.94
CA PHE A 35 21.66 -8.47 -6.27
C PHE A 35 22.90 -7.65 -6.67
N ARG A 36 22.91 -7.11 -7.90
CA ARG A 36 24.01 -6.28 -8.45
C ARG A 36 23.63 -4.81 -8.58
N GLY A 37 22.59 -4.38 -7.87
CA GLY A 37 21.97 -3.07 -8.03
C GLY A 37 20.96 -3.03 -9.17
N PHE A 38 20.31 -1.88 -9.33
CA PHE A 38 19.45 -1.59 -10.48
C PHE A 38 20.28 -1.14 -11.68
N LEU A 39 19.78 -1.39 -12.89
CA LEU A 39 20.45 -0.95 -14.11
C LEU A 39 20.43 0.60 -14.17
N PRO A 40 21.56 1.25 -14.53
CA PRO A 40 21.58 2.69 -14.69
C PRO A 40 20.72 3.11 -15.87
N GLY A 41 19.82 4.08 -15.65
CA GLY A 41 18.92 4.56 -16.69
C GLY A 41 17.79 3.58 -17.06
N ASP A 42 17.49 2.61 -16.18
CA ASP A 42 16.36 1.70 -16.40
C ASP A 42 15.06 2.48 -16.56
N SER A 43 14.45 2.35 -17.73
CA SER A 43 13.19 3.00 -18.04
C SER A 43 12.04 2.10 -17.59
N LEU A 44 11.00 2.69 -17.00
CA LEU A 44 9.78 1.96 -16.71
C LEU A 44 9.24 1.31 -17.99
N HIS A 45 9.02 0.00 -17.94
CA HIS A 45 8.40 -0.73 -19.03
C HIS A 45 7.01 -0.11 -19.33
N PRO A 46 6.62 0.13 -20.60
CA PRO A 46 5.37 0.82 -20.93
C PRO A 46 4.11 0.20 -20.29
N ALA A 47 4.10 -1.13 -20.13
CA ALA A 47 3.00 -1.84 -19.46
C ALA A 47 2.80 -1.46 -17.98
N LEU A 48 3.83 -0.92 -17.31
CA LEU A 48 3.70 -0.47 -15.92
C LEU A 48 2.71 0.70 -15.81
N GLY A 49 2.64 1.58 -16.80
CA GLY A 49 1.64 2.65 -16.81
C GLY A 49 0.21 2.11 -16.78
N SER A 50 -0.08 1.05 -17.55
CA SER A 50 -1.39 0.39 -17.53
C SER A 50 -1.68 -0.31 -16.21
N ILE A 51 -0.68 -0.97 -15.60
CA ILE A 51 -0.83 -1.61 -14.29
C ILE A 51 -1.08 -0.55 -13.20
N LEU A 52 -0.34 0.55 -13.21
CA LEU A 52 -0.55 1.67 -12.30
C LEU A 52 -1.91 2.31 -12.51
N GLY A 53 -2.38 2.41 -13.75
CA GLY A 53 -3.74 2.87 -14.07
C GLY A 53 -4.82 1.98 -13.46
N LEU A 54 -4.66 0.66 -13.52
CA LEU A 54 -5.57 -0.28 -12.86
C LEU A 54 -5.52 -0.13 -11.33
N ILE A 55 -4.33 0.00 -10.75
CA ILE A 55 -4.17 0.23 -9.31
C ILE A 55 -4.82 1.55 -8.90
N GLY A 56 -4.58 2.62 -9.65
CA GLY A 56 -5.09 3.96 -9.39
C GLY A 56 -6.61 4.06 -9.51
N GLY A 57 -7.21 3.34 -10.46
CA GLY A 57 -8.67 3.29 -10.61
C GLY A 57 -9.37 2.37 -9.61
N ASP A 58 -8.78 1.21 -9.31
CA ASP A 58 -9.45 0.17 -8.52
C ASP A 58 -9.05 0.21 -7.03
N ALA A 59 -7.75 0.27 -6.73
CA ALA A 59 -7.25 0.08 -5.36
C ALA A 59 -7.11 1.38 -4.57
N ILE A 60 -6.72 2.49 -5.23
CA ILE A 60 -6.49 3.76 -4.54
C ILE A 60 -7.76 4.34 -3.91
N PRO A 61 -8.93 4.36 -4.57
CA PRO A 61 -10.16 4.84 -3.94
C PRO A 61 -10.49 4.05 -2.66
N LEU A 62 -10.40 2.72 -2.72
CA LEU A 62 -10.62 1.83 -1.56
C LEU A 62 -9.68 2.16 -0.40
N LEU A 63 -8.40 2.39 -0.69
CA LEU A 63 -7.42 2.78 0.32
C LEU A 63 -7.79 4.12 0.95
N LEU A 64 -8.13 5.12 0.14
CA LEU A 64 -8.50 6.44 0.63
C LEU A 64 -9.78 6.42 1.48
N ASP A 65 -10.78 5.64 1.10
CA ASP A 65 -11.99 5.43 1.92
C ASP A 65 -11.66 4.78 3.26
N SER A 66 -10.79 3.77 3.25
CA SER A 66 -10.31 3.12 4.48
C SER A 66 -9.56 4.09 5.40
N LEU A 67 -8.71 4.96 4.83
CA LEU A 67 -7.99 5.99 5.59
C LEU A 67 -8.95 7.01 6.19
N ARG A 68 -9.85 7.56 5.37
CA ARG A 68 -10.86 8.53 5.82
C ARG A 68 -11.72 7.95 6.94
N SER A 69 -12.22 6.72 6.78
CA SER A 69 -13.02 6.05 7.79
C SER A 69 -12.25 5.86 9.10
N PHE A 70 -11.00 5.38 9.01
CA PHE A 70 -10.18 5.16 10.21
C PHE A 70 -9.90 6.47 10.93
N GLU A 71 -9.57 7.53 10.18
CA GLU A 71 -9.27 8.83 10.77
C GLU A 71 -10.50 9.52 11.36
N THR A 72 -11.70 9.35 10.79
CA THR A 72 -12.94 9.83 11.41
C THR A 72 -13.18 9.17 12.77
N TRP A 73 -12.91 7.87 12.88
CA TRP A 73 -12.91 7.21 14.19
C TRP A 73 -11.79 7.75 15.08
N ALA A 74 -10.58 7.94 14.55
CA ALA A 74 -9.44 8.40 15.33
C ALA A 74 -9.60 9.84 15.84
N ASP A 75 -10.32 10.71 15.13
CA ASP A 75 -10.67 12.08 15.56
C ASP A 75 -11.60 12.10 16.77
N THR A 76 -12.43 11.06 16.92
CA THR A 76 -13.45 10.97 17.98
C THR A 76 -13.09 9.96 19.07
N ARG A 77 -11.89 9.36 18.99
CA ARG A 77 -11.43 8.37 19.96
C ARG A 77 -11.24 9.00 21.34
N PRO A 78 -11.50 8.26 22.43
CA PRO A 78 -11.13 8.72 23.77
C PRO A 78 -9.61 8.97 23.87
N PRO A 79 -9.14 10.06 24.51
CA PRO A 79 -7.72 10.40 24.60
C PRO A 79 -6.83 9.30 25.21
N GLU A 80 -7.39 8.47 26.09
CA GLU A 80 -6.73 7.32 26.71
C GLU A 80 -6.46 6.16 25.74
N VAL A 81 -7.11 6.14 24.58
CA VAL A 81 -6.89 5.11 23.54
C VAL A 81 -5.62 5.45 22.76
N SER A 82 -4.50 4.91 23.24
CA SER A 82 -3.18 4.97 22.59
C SER A 82 -2.97 3.83 21.58
N GLU A 83 -3.57 2.67 21.82
CA GLU A 83 -3.53 1.50 20.93
C GLU A 83 -4.85 1.39 20.15
N PRO A 84 -4.88 1.60 18.82
CA PRO A 84 -6.10 1.39 18.05
C PRO A 84 -6.48 -0.10 18.03
N PRO A 85 -7.78 -0.44 18.12
CA PRO A 85 -8.26 -1.78 17.84
C PRO A 85 -7.85 -2.25 16.44
N ARG A 86 -7.75 -3.57 16.25
CA ARG A 86 -7.42 -4.18 14.94
C ARG A 86 -8.37 -3.72 13.82
N ALA A 87 -9.65 -3.56 14.16
CA ALA A 87 -10.69 -2.97 13.31
C ALA A 87 -11.59 -2.07 14.15
N VAL A 88 -11.97 -0.93 13.60
CA VAL A 88 -12.78 0.11 14.29
C VAL A 88 -14.21 0.20 13.73
N GLY A 89 -14.65 -0.88 13.07
CA GLY A 89 -15.93 -0.99 12.37
C GLY A 89 -15.76 -1.36 10.90
N GLY A 90 -16.75 -0.97 10.10
CA GLY A 90 -16.71 -1.08 8.65
C GLY A 90 -17.08 0.24 7.98
N HIS A 91 -16.70 0.39 6.72
CA HIS A 91 -17.10 1.50 5.86
C HIS A 91 -17.61 0.96 4.54
N GLU A 92 -18.57 1.66 3.95
CA GLU A 92 -18.94 1.46 2.56
C GLU A 92 -17.85 1.99 1.64
N THR A 93 -17.60 1.24 0.58
CA THR A 93 -16.65 1.57 -0.47
C THR A 93 -17.13 0.94 -1.77
N ALA A 94 -16.51 1.27 -2.90
CA ALA A 94 -16.85 0.65 -4.18
C ALA A 94 -15.61 0.23 -4.95
N LEU A 95 -15.70 -0.92 -5.61
CA LEU A 95 -14.77 -1.34 -6.64
C LEU A 95 -15.50 -1.18 -7.97
N ARG A 96 -15.15 -0.12 -8.69
CA ARG A 96 -15.90 0.33 -9.88
C ARG A 96 -17.36 0.59 -9.49
N ASP A 97 -18.31 -0.05 -10.15
CA ASP A 97 -19.75 0.13 -9.90
C ASP A 97 -20.31 -0.82 -8.83
N VAL A 98 -19.45 -1.58 -8.14
CA VAL A 98 -19.87 -2.56 -7.13
C VAL A 98 -19.55 -2.04 -5.73
N SER A 99 -20.59 -1.66 -4.99
CA SER A 99 -20.49 -1.26 -3.58
C SER A 99 -20.36 -2.46 -2.65
N PHE A 100 -19.57 -2.31 -1.59
CA PHE A 100 -19.41 -3.31 -0.54
C PHE A 100 -18.88 -2.67 0.76
N THR A 101 -19.11 -3.36 1.87
CA THR A 101 -18.54 -2.98 3.17
C THR A 101 -17.16 -3.60 3.36
N ARG A 102 -16.20 -2.81 3.86
CA ARG A 102 -14.86 -3.28 4.24
C ARG A 102 -14.55 -2.96 5.69
N TYR A 103 -13.83 -3.85 6.37
CA TYR A 103 -13.31 -3.57 7.71
C TYR A 103 -12.37 -2.36 7.70
N THR A 104 -12.60 -1.42 8.62
CA THR A 104 -11.74 -0.25 8.82
C THR A 104 -10.58 -0.63 9.73
N SER A 105 -9.40 -0.87 9.15
CA SER A 105 -8.21 -1.30 9.90
C SER A 105 -7.16 -0.19 10.03
N ALA A 106 -6.65 -0.01 11.25
CA ALA A 106 -5.51 0.86 11.57
C ALA A 106 -4.25 0.53 10.75
N TYR A 107 -4.09 -0.74 10.37
CA TYR A 107 -2.94 -1.20 9.59
C TYR A 107 -2.85 -0.54 8.21
N THR A 108 -4.00 -0.18 7.60
CA THR A 108 -4.03 0.52 6.31
C THR A 108 -3.34 1.88 6.43
N LEU A 109 -3.66 2.65 7.48
CA LEU A 109 -2.99 3.93 7.75
C LEU A 109 -1.49 3.75 7.96
N TRP A 110 -1.10 2.79 8.81
CA TRP A 110 0.31 2.53 9.11
C TRP A 110 1.14 2.17 7.87
N MET A 111 0.57 1.40 6.93
CA MET A 111 1.26 1.06 5.68
C MET A 111 1.32 2.26 4.72
N VAL A 112 0.22 2.99 4.55
CA VAL A 112 0.19 4.13 3.62
C VAL A 112 1.11 5.25 4.10
N GLN A 113 1.10 5.60 5.40
CA GLN A 113 1.98 6.66 5.90
C GLN A 113 3.46 6.36 5.61
N ARG A 114 3.88 5.09 5.69
CA ARG A 114 5.28 4.70 5.43
C ARG A 114 5.66 4.88 3.96
N SER A 115 4.77 4.52 3.04
CA SER A 115 4.97 4.80 1.62
C SER A 115 5.04 6.30 1.33
N LEU A 116 4.20 7.09 2.00
CA LEU A 116 4.21 8.55 1.89
C LEU A 116 5.49 9.16 2.46
N ASP A 117 5.96 8.68 3.61
CA ASP A 117 7.19 9.15 4.25
C ASP A 117 8.39 8.85 3.36
N ALA A 118 8.48 7.63 2.80
CA ALA A 118 9.54 7.27 1.85
C ALA A 118 9.53 8.16 0.61
N TYR A 119 8.35 8.39 0.01
CA TYR A 119 8.20 9.30 -1.13
C TYR A 119 8.56 10.76 -0.78
N ARG A 120 8.19 11.24 0.40
CA ARG A 120 8.51 12.60 0.86
C ARG A 120 9.97 12.80 1.21
N ALA A 121 10.68 11.74 1.59
CA ALA A 121 12.11 11.76 1.86
C ALA A 121 12.98 11.72 0.60
N LEU A 122 12.39 11.51 -0.58
CA LEU A 122 13.11 11.53 -1.84
C LEU A 122 13.72 12.90 -2.14
N SER A 123 14.84 12.90 -2.88
CA SER A 123 15.37 14.11 -3.49
C SER A 123 14.35 14.74 -4.45
N ALA A 124 14.52 16.02 -4.77
CA ALA A 124 13.63 16.68 -5.71
C ALA A 124 13.65 16.03 -7.11
N ASP A 125 14.80 15.51 -7.54
CA ASP A 125 14.95 14.80 -8.81
C ASP A 125 14.22 13.45 -8.79
N ASP A 126 14.45 12.64 -7.76
CA ASP A 126 13.81 11.32 -7.64
C ASP A 126 12.30 11.46 -7.50
N ARG A 127 11.85 12.44 -6.72
CA ARG A 127 10.43 12.74 -6.57
C ARG A 127 9.78 13.13 -7.89
N ARG A 128 10.43 13.98 -8.70
CA ARG A 128 9.95 14.30 -10.06
C ARG A 128 9.87 13.08 -10.97
N SER A 129 10.81 12.15 -10.83
CA SER A 129 10.79 10.89 -11.58
C SER A 129 9.57 10.04 -11.20
N VAL A 130 9.28 9.91 -9.91
CA VAL A 130 8.08 9.23 -9.39
C VAL A 130 6.81 9.94 -9.87
N ASP A 131 6.73 11.26 -9.76
CA ASP A 131 5.56 12.03 -10.19
C ASP A 131 5.27 11.83 -11.67
N ARG A 132 6.31 11.79 -12.51
CA ARG A 132 6.17 11.50 -13.95
C ARG A 132 5.68 10.07 -14.20
N ALA A 133 6.14 9.11 -13.41
CA ALA A 133 5.70 7.72 -13.53
C ALA A 133 4.24 7.52 -13.15
N LEU A 134 3.74 8.29 -12.18
CA LEU A 134 2.37 8.20 -11.67
C LEU A 134 1.38 9.06 -12.44
N ALA A 135 1.84 10.05 -13.20
CA ALA A 135 0.99 10.99 -13.92
C ALA A 135 -0.05 10.29 -14.82
N GLY A 136 -1.32 10.61 -14.61
CA GLY A 136 -2.46 10.07 -15.34
C GLY A 136 -2.89 8.68 -14.89
N THR A 137 -2.31 8.11 -13.83
CA THR A 137 -2.62 6.75 -13.39
C THR A 137 -3.72 6.71 -12.33
N GLY A 138 -3.99 7.81 -11.63
CA GLY A 138 -4.87 7.88 -10.46
C GLY A 138 -4.14 7.63 -9.13
N CYS A 139 -2.91 7.08 -9.18
CA CYS A 139 -2.10 6.87 -7.98
C CYS A 139 -1.67 8.17 -7.30
N GLU A 140 -1.64 9.29 -8.02
CA GLU A 140 -1.28 10.61 -7.50
C GLU A 140 -2.16 11.00 -6.31
N ALA A 141 -3.43 10.57 -6.31
CA ALA A 141 -4.36 10.84 -5.21
C ALA A 141 -3.86 10.29 -3.86
N LEU A 142 -3.20 9.12 -3.87
CA LEU A 142 -2.60 8.56 -2.66
C LEU A 142 -1.43 9.44 -2.19
N PHE A 143 -0.54 9.85 -3.09
CA PHE A 143 0.65 10.63 -2.74
C PHE A 143 0.35 12.10 -2.38
N ALA A 144 -0.78 12.62 -2.87
CA ALA A 144 -1.36 13.88 -2.43
C ALA A 144 -1.95 13.80 -1.03
N TYR A 145 -2.37 12.61 -0.56
CA TYR A 145 -3.00 12.42 0.73
C TYR A 145 -2.11 12.89 1.89
N ARG A 146 -2.72 13.51 2.90
CA ARG A 146 -2.07 13.97 4.12
C ARG A 146 -2.81 13.36 5.31
N PRO A 147 -2.27 12.27 5.89
CA PRO A 147 -2.88 11.70 7.08
C PRO A 147 -2.94 12.71 8.22
N ARG A 148 -4.10 12.79 8.89
CA ARG A 148 -4.37 13.58 10.09
C ARG A 148 -3.75 12.96 11.34
N HIS A 149 -3.67 11.64 11.36
CA HIS A 149 -3.07 10.87 12.46
C HIS A 149 -1.85 10.11 11.96
N ARG A 150 -0.96 9.76 12.90
CA ARG A 150 0.18 8.88 12.65
C ARG A 150 0.20 7.73 13.62
N LEU A 151 0.64 6.57 13.14
CA LEU A 151 0.81 5.36 13.92
C LEU A 151 2.27 4.91 13.92
N GLY A 152 2.77 4.58 15.11
CA GLY A 152 4.02 3.86 15.32
C GLY A 152 3.77 2.36 15.51
N LYS A 153 4.86 1.60 15.64
CA LYS A 153 4.81 0.18 16.01
C LYS A 153 5.71 -0.06 17.23
N GLN A 154 5.13 -0.50 18.34
CA GLN A 154 5.80 -0.79 19.60
C GLN A 154 5.36 -2.18 20.07
N ASP A 155 6.31 -3.03 20.48
CA ASP A 155 6.03 -4.39 21.00
C ASP A 155 5.05 -5.19 20.12
N PHE A 156 5.25 -5.11 18.80
CA PHE A 156 4.41 -5.72 17.76
C PHE A 156 2.97 -5.18 17.62
N LYS A 157 2.61 -4.14 18.36
CA LYS A 157 1.32 -3.45 18.29
C LYS A 157 1.43 -2.11 17.59
N LEU A 158 0.31 -1.64 17.02
CA LEU A 158 0.22 -0.28 16.53
C LEU A 158 -0.14 0.65 17.69
N VAL A 159 0.46 1.83 17.70
CA VAL A 159 0.23 2.88 18.71
C VAL A 159 0.12 4.23 18.02
N PHE A 160 -0.71 5.14 18.52
CA PHE A 160 -0.72 6.52 18.03
C PHE A 160 0.58 7.23 18.38
N GLU A 161 1.18 7.92 17.40
CA GLU A 161 2.32 8.80 17.65
C GLU A 161 1.83 10.07 18.36
N ALA A 162 2.61 10.56 19.32
CA ALA A 162 2.32 11.84 19.97
C ALA A 162 2.34 12.95 18.90
N SER A 163 1.36 13.85 18.95
CA SER A 163 1.41 15.05 18.12
C SER A 163 2.68 15.85 18.47
N PRO A 164 3.45 16.32 17.47
CA PRO A 164 4.58 17.20 17.74
C PRO A 164 4.03 18.50 18.35
N GLY A 165 4.07 18.62 19.68
CA GLY A 165 3.51 19.78 20.38
C GLY A 165 3.14 19.60 21.86
N SER A 166 3.22 18.39 22.43
CA SER A 166 2.93 18.17 23.85
C SER A 166 4.21 17.80 24.60
N SER A 167 4.93 18.81 25.09
CA SER A 167 5.96 18.68 26.13
C SER A 167 5.79 19.81 27.13
#